data_AF-A0A8K0RLF1-F1
#
_entry.id   AF-A0A8K0RLF1-F1
#
_cell.length_a   1.000
_cell.length_b   1.000
_cell.length_c   1.000
_cell.angle_alpha   90.00
_cell.angle_beta   90.00
_cell.angle_gamma   90.00
#
_symmetry.space_group_name_H-M   'P 1'
#
loop_
_entity.id
_entity.type
_entity.pdbx_description
1 polymer ?
#
loop_
_entity_poly.entity_id
_entity_poly.type
_entity_poly.pdbx_seq_one_letter_code
_entity_poly.pdbx_strand_id
1 'polypeptide(L)'
;MPDLSDFLDPPLCANTDRRVGDCIVPCTTTAKFTCKSCKLIQYCSKECQTLDWILHKPTCKSPLLKDAYEPSFIAEKRLPLYMTNVDPSGLNLAPHGSMQYLWGNIPALDIINLVGNEGEAEVITHNISLLFAATGDLRNVLKTVAGLPEKYGGQCLVVMNDWNFTITARNVMMLLTAFHFEPKTAVPIIIHLWYSALLPKPILDALETSILPYILDVCDKIKDKSKTSLQAKTFKLGDRTLRLVLKQEEWFALAKMFKVPEAHHLTAHQAQSIRQSTLLAPSRIDYVEKAFQSMTPGRRACAFKFRADGLLLPFGASRKEFAIPNPTFFQEQGLWPMKDDSDPLDGWSYTEYMTYASGAKNDMYGALFNLLRVRIAEFCDRLKACNINFQMFATNAIELPRHIKDIQFDRIEVSNICDRGYIGIADILATFSPMLKPKTKNPYATILALFLNAVREEERYDLNAELAATPYELRRIEQLRSYMDLSPAVFDVLSGKHSSAMRNVSMADVQLANVAADMFGDFDLYFEKFSSKPDKRQAGSMNQLARINGMQVKAKQTIIERWPYRVKEETTKEQFKILLSESTSGHERYVEFEKAELVSQSIYRRIC
;
A
#
# COMPACT_ATOMS: atom_id res chain seq x y z
N MET A 1 3.43 3.50 -31.69
CA MET A 1 3.28 3.07 -30.29
C MET A 1 2.30 1.89 -30.26
N PRO A 2 2.46 0.91 -29.37
CA PRO A 2 1.51 -0.18 -29.25
C PRO A 2 0.14 0.38 -28.82
N ASP A 3 -0.92 -0.07 -29.49
CA ASP A 3 -2.29 0.24 -29.06
C ASP A 3 -2.63 -0.67 -27.87
N LEU A 4 -2.85 -0.05 -26.72
CA LEU A 4 -3.20 -0.72 -25.46
C LEU A 4 -4.57 -0.25 -24.94
N SER A 5 -5.41 0.30 -25.82
CA SER A 5 -6.74 0.82 -25.46
C SER A 5 -7.57 -0.21 -24.71
N ASP A 6 -7.52 -1.48 -25.11
CA ASP A 6 -8.32 -2.55 -24.51
C ASP A 6 -7.89 -2.90 -23.08
N PHE A 7 -6.67 -2.52 -22.68
CA PHE A 7 -6.19 -2.67 -21.31
C PHE A 7 -6.38 -1.40 -20.47
N LEU A 8 -6.47 -0.24 -21.13
CA LEU A 8 -6.86 1.01 -20.48
C LEU A 8 -8.37 1.02 -20.20
N ASP A 9 -9.18 0.63 -21.17
CA ASP A 9 -10.64 0.64 -21.17
C ASP A 9 -11.20 -0.78 -21.45
N PRO A 10 -10.98 -1.74 -20.54
CA PRO A 10 -11.42 -3.11 -20.78
C PRO A 10 -12.95 -3.20 -20.84
N PRO A 11 -13.51 -4.04 -21.73
CA PRO A 11 -14.94 -4.29 -21.77
C PRO A 11 -15.50 -4.73 -20.42
N LEU A 12 -16.53 -4.02 -19.95
CA LEU A 12 -17.14 -4.27 -18.63
C LEU A 12 -18.31 -5.28 -18.67
N CYS A 13 -18.74 -5.69 -19.86
CA CYS A 13 -19.76 -6.72 -19.99
C CYS A 13 -19.15 -8.08 -19.66
N ALA A 14 -19.66 -8.75 -18.62
CA ALA A 14 -19.08 -9.98 -18.09
C ALA A 14 -19.22 -11.21 -19.00
N ASN A 15 -19.98 -11.12 -20.10
CA ASN A 15 -19.96 -12.14 -21.13
C ASN A 15 -18.64 -12.10 -21.92
N THR A 16 -17.60 -12.70 -21.36
CA THR A 16 -16.24 -12.81 -21.95
C THR A 16 -16.13 -13.94 -22.97
N ASP A 17 -17.15 -14.79 -23.03
CA ASP A 17 -17.18 -16.05 -23.79
C ASP A 17 -18.28 -16.02 -24.85
N ARG A 18 -18.53 -14.85 -25.44
CA ARG A 18 -19.55 -14.69 -26.48
C ARG A 18 -19.08 -15.38 -27.76
N ARG A 19 -19.87 -16.34 -28.23
CA ARG A 19 -19.65 -16.99 -29.53
C ARG A 19 -20.10 -16.08 -30.67
N VAL A 20 -19.18 -15.74 -31.56
CA VAL A 20 -19.43 -15.01 -32.81
C VAL A 20 -18.86 -15.84 -33.95
N GLY A 21 -19.74 -16.53 -34.68
CA GLY A 21 -19.33 -17.58 -35.62
C GLY A 21 -18.61 -18.73 -34.89
N ASP A 22 -17.38 -19.02 -35.31
CA ASP A 22 -16.52 -20.04 -34.69
C ASP A 22 -15.53 -19.47 -33.66
N CYS A 23 -15.56 -18.16 -33.42
CA CYS A 23 -14.69 -17.50 -32.45
C CYS A 23 -15.40 -17.27 -31.11
N ILE A 24 -14.64 -17.38 -30.01
CA ILE A 24 -15.07 -16.96 -28.67
C ILE A 24 -14.36 -15.64 -28.37
N VAL A 25 -15.14 -14.56 -28.24
CA VAL A 25 -14.61 -13.21 -28.00
C VAL A 25 -15.36 -12.53 -26.85
N PRO A 26 -14.70 -11.64 -26.09
CA PRO A 26 -15.39 -10.82 -25.10
C PRO A 26 -16.45 -9.91 -25.76
N CYS A 27 -17.56 -9.70 -25.07
CA CYS A 27 -18.55 -8.72 -25.49
C CYS A 27 -18.04 -7.29 -25.22
N THR A 28 -17.82 -6.52 -26.29
CA THR A 28 -17.32 -5.13 -26.22
C THR A 28 -18.42 -4.07 -26.08
N THR A 29 -19.70 -4.49 -26.13
CA THR A 29 -20.82 -3.55 -26.00
C THR A 29 -20.87 -2.98 -24.58
N THR A 30 -21.07 -1.66 -24.48
CA THR A 30 -21.17 -0.94 -23.21
C THR A 30 -22.18 -1.59 -22.27
N ALA A 31 -21.73 -1.93 -21.06
CA ALA A 31 -22.60 -2.51 -20.04
C ALA A 31 -23.62 -1.46 -19.54
N LYS A 32 -24.88 -1.87 -19.42
CA LYS A 32 -26.01 -0.99 -19.06
C LYS A 32 -26.65 -1.35 -17.73
N PHE A 33 -26.45 -2.57 -17.24
CA PHE A 33 -27.06 -3.01 -16.00
C PHE A 33 -26.19 -3.99 -15.24
N THR A 34 -26.35 -3.96 -13.93
CA THR A 34 -25.57 -4.73 -12.97
C THR A 34 -26.33 -5.99 -12.56
N CYS A 35 -25.61 -7.07 -12.24
CA CYS A 35 -26.20 -8.22 -11.57
C CYS A 35 -26.83 -7.79 -10.24
N LYS A 36 -28.17 -7.85 -10.14
CA LYS A 36 -28.93 -7.36 -8.98
C LYS A 36 -28.62 -8.12 -7.68
N SER A 37 -28.16 -9.37 -7.78
CA SER A 37 -27.89 -10.22 -6.61
C SER A 37 -26.54 -9.90 -5.97
N CYS A 38 -25.44 -9.94 -6.72
CA CYS A 38 -24.10 -9.78 -6.17
C CYS A 38 -23.53 -8.36 -6.29
N LYS A 39 -24.01 -7.58 -7.27
CA LYS A 39 -23.49 -6.26 -7.65
C LYS A 39 -22.00 -6.22 -8.02
N LEU A 40 -21.40 -7.37 -8.33
CA LEU A 40 -19.99 -7.52 -8.69
C LEU A 40 -19.71 -7.31 -10.18
N ILE A 41 -20.70 -7.56 -11.05
CA ILE A 41 -20.49 -7.55 -12.51
C ILE A 41 -21.63 -6.86 -13.25
N GLN A 42 -21.37 -6.53 -14.51
CA GLN A 42 -22.29 -5.79 -15.38
C GLN A 42 -22.48 -6.50 -16.72
N TYR A 43 -23.56 -6.17 -17.41
CA TYR A 43 -23.93 -6.72 -18.71
C TYR A 43 -24.50 -5.64 -19.63
N CYS A 44 -24.33 -5.80 -20.93
CA CYS A 44 -24.96 -4.94 -21.94
C CYS A 44 -26.42 -5.34 -22.24
N SER A 45 -26.76 -6.63 -22.14
CA SER A 45 -28.05 -7.21 -22.55
C SER A 45 -28.41 -8.47 -21.76
N LYS A 46 -29.70 -8.81 -21.71
CA LYS A 46 -30.20 -9.95 -20.89
C LYS A 46 -29.66 -11.27 -21.43
N GLU A 47 -29.45 -11.34 -22.73
CA GLU A 47 -28.85 -12.44 -23.46
C GLU A 47 -27.41 -12.66 -22.98
N CYS A 48 -26.61 -11.59 -22.89
CA CYS A 48 -25.25 -11.67 -22.32
C CYS A 48 -25.25 -12.18 -20.87
N GLN A 49 -26.21 -11.74 -20.05
CA GLN A 49 -26.35 -12.28 -18.70
C GLN A 49 -26.67 -13.78 -18.70
N THR A 50 -27.58 -14.23 -19.56
CA THR A 50 -27.97 -15.63 -19.63
C THR A 50 -26.82 -16.52 -20.09
N LEU A 51 -26.03 -16.06 -21.08
CA LEU A 51 -24.86 -16.78 -21.59
C LEU A 51 -23.75 -16.91 -20.54
N ASP A 52 -23.46 -15.83 -19.82
CA ASP A 52 -22.45 -15.81 -18.75
C ASP A 52 -22.91 -16.54 -17.47
N TRP A 53 -24.21 -16.76 -17.28
CA TRP A 53 -24.76 -17.26 -16.02
C TRP A 53 -24.13 -18.57 -15.55
N ILE A 54 -23.76 -19.46 -16.47
CA ILE A 54 -23.10 -20.75 -16.13
C ILE A 54 -21.77 -20.49 -15.40
N LEU A 55 -21.00 -19.50 -15.86
CA LEU A 55 -19.72 -19.11 -15.27
C LEU A 55 -19.90 -18.24 -14.03
N HIS A 56 -20.86 -17.33 -14.03
CA HIS A 56 -21.07 -16.38 -12.93
C HIS A 56 -21.80 -16.96 -11.71
N LYS A 57 -22.72 -17.91 -11.91
CA LYS A 57 -23.58 -18.46 -10.85
C LYS A 57 -22.81 -18.94 -9.61
N PRO A 58 -21.69 -19.68 -9.71
CA PRO A 58 -20.91 -20.12 -8.55
C PRO A 58 -20.44 -18.96 -7.67
N THR A 59 -19.93 -17.89 -8.28
CA THR A 59 -19.55 -16.68 -7.55
C THR A 59 -20.77 -15.98 -6.99
N CYS A 60 -21.81 -15.77 -7.81
CA CYS A 60 -23.02 -15.03 -7.41
C CYS A 60 -23.77 -15.66 -6.23
N LYS A 61 -23.68 -16.98 -6.08
CA LYS A 61 -24.33 -17.75 -5.00
C LYS A 61 -23.34 -18.23 -3.94
N SER A 62 -22.10 -17.77 -3.97
CA SER A 62 -21.06 -18.15 -3.02
C SER A 62 -21.41 -17.72 -1.58
N PRO A 63 -21.05 -18.53 -0.57
CA PRO A 63 -21.10 -18.11 0.84
C PRO A 63 -20.37 -16.80 1.13
N LEU A 64 -19.33 -16.45 0.37
CA LEU A 64 -18.57 -15.20 0.51
C LEU A 64 -19.47 -13.96 0.38
N LEU A 65 -20.58 -14.06 -0.35
CA LEU A 65 -21.54 -12.97 -0.57
C LEU A 65 -22.68 -12.91 0.46
N LYS A 66 -22.70 -13.78 1.48
CA LYS A 66 -23.67 -13.70 2.59
C LYS A 66 -23.19 -12.70 3.62
N ASP A 67 -24.09 -11.94 4.26
CA ASP A 67 -23.74 -11.06 5.38
C ASP A 67 -23.25 -11.86 6.60
N ALA A 68 -24.02 -12.88 7.00
CA ALA A 68 -23.65 -13.84 8.03
C ALA A 68 -22.69 -14.91 7.47
N TYR A 69 -21.47 -14.50 7.15
CA TYR A 69 -20.41 -15.42 6.72
C TYR A 69 -19.85 -16.19 7.91
N GLU A 70 -19.78 -17.51 7.75
CA GLU A 70 -19.26 -18.42 8.76
C GLU A 70 -18.04 -19.15 8.18
N PRO A 71 -16.85 -19.01 8.79
CA PRO A 71 -15.67 -19.80 8.45
C PRO A 71 -15.88 -21.31 8.55
N SER A 72 -15.13 -22.06 7.76
CA SER A 72 -15.22 -23.52 7.72
C SER A 72 -14.89 -24.12 9.08
N PHE A 73 -13.85 -23.62 9.78
CA PHE A 73 -13.47 -24.16 11.09
C PHE A 73 -14.58 -24.01 12.15
N ILE A 74 -15.47 -23.01 12.02
CA ILE A 74 -16.63 -22.85 12.91
C ILE A 74 -17.71 -23.87 12.53
N ALA A 75 -18.05 -23.97 11.25
CA ALA A 75 -19.03 -24.93 10.75
C ALA A 75 -18.61 -26.39 11.04
N GLU A 76 -17.32 -26.69 10.96
CA GLU A 76 -16.69 -27.97 11.26
C GLU A 76 -16.52 -28.23 12.76
N LYS A 77 -16.75 -27.23 13.63
CA LYS A 77 -16.51 -27.29 15.08
C LYS A 77 -15.07 -27.68 15.43
N ARG A 78 -14.11 -27.18 14.66
CA ARG A 78 -12.68 -27.46 14.79
C ARG A 78 -11.96 -26.26 15.42
N LEU A 79 -10.92 -26.53 16.21
CA LEU A 79 -10.00 -25.47 16.64
C LEU A 79 -9.23 -24.93 15.43
N PRO A 80 -9.21 -23.61 15.21
CA PRO A 80 -8.48 -23.04 14.09
C PRO A 80 -6.98 -23.17 14.28
N LEU A 81 -6.25 -23.34 13.18
CA LEU A 81 -4.80 -23.58 13.16
C LEU A 81 -3.99 -22.47 13.84
N TYR A 82 -4.48 -21.23 13.79
CA TYR A 82 -3.84 -20.09 14.45
C TYR A 82 -3.94 -20.13 15.99
N MET A 83 -4.83 -20.96 16.55
CA MET A 83 -4.91 -21.19 18.00
C MET A 83 -4.12 -22.41 18.45
N THR A 84 -3.81 -23.35 17.54
CA THR A 84 -3.06 -24.57 17.86
C THR A 84 -1.56 -24.40 17.61
N ASN A 85 -1.17 -23.52 16.68
CA ASN A 85 0.22 -23.19 16.36
C ASN A 85 0.72 -22.00 17.19
N VAL A 86 0.49 -22.03 18.51
CA VAL A 86 0.98 -20.96 19.40
C VAL A 86 2.50 -21.07 19.48
N ASP A 87 3.21 -20.08 18.93
CA ASP A 87 4.63 -19.89 19.21
C ASP A 87 4.79 -19.66 20.72
N PRO A 88 5.65 -20.42 21.43
CA PRO A 88 5.97 -20.19 22.85
C PRO A 88 6.38 -18.74 23.18
N SER A 89 6.75 -17.92 22.18
CA SER A 89 7.06 -16.49 22.32
C SER A 89 5.84 -15.56 22.44
N GLY A 90 4.62 -16.07 22.25
CA GLY A 90 3.39 -15.26 22.24
C GLY A 90 3.18 -14.41 20.98
N LEU A 91 4.07 -14.49 19.99
CA LEU A 91 3.99 -13.77 18.72
C LEU A 91 3.11 -14.53 17.71
N ASN A 92 1.80 -14.63 17.95
CA ASN A 92 0.86 -15.18 16.95
C ASN A 92 0.59 -14.18 15.81
N LEU A 93 1.62 -13.93 15.01
CA LEU A 93 1.61 -13.24 13.73
C LEU A 93 2.45 -14.04 12.73
N ALA A 94 2.26 -15.37 12.63
CA ALA A 94 3.07 -16.20 11.75
C ALA A 94 2.90 -15.73 10.28
N PRO A 95 3.87 -14.95 9.76
CA PRO A 95 3.78 -14.45 8.40
C PRO A 95 4.01 -15.62 7.46
N HIS A 96 3.29 -15.68 6.35
CA HIS A 96 3.45 -16.74 5.36
C HIS A 96 3.81 -16.16 4.00
N GLY A 97 4.67 -16.85 3.26
CA GLY A 97 5.29 -16.30 2.06
C GLY A 97 6.54 -15.48 2.36
N SER A 98 6.93 -14.67 1.39
CA SER A 98 8.18 -13.92 1.43
C SER A 98 7.99 -12.50 1.95
N MET A 99 9.09 -11.90 2.42
CA MET A 99 9.09 -10.59 3.11
C MET A 99 9.41 -9.41 2.19
N GLN A 100 9.00 -9.45 0.92
CA GLN A 100 9.01 -8.25 0.08
C GLN A 100 7.75 -7.43 0.31
N TYR A 101 7.90 -6.10 0.30
CA TYR A 101 6.80 -5.15 0.47
C TYR A 101 6.65 -4.34 -0.83
N LEU A 102 6.28 -5.02 -1.92
CA LEU A 102 6.22 -4.41 -3.26
C LEU A 102 4.94 -3.56 -3.47
N TRP A 103 3.98 -3.66 -2.55
CA TRP A 103 2.77 -2.85 -2.49
C TRP A 103 2.73 -2.10 -1.16
N GLY A 104 2.22 -0.87 -1.20
CA GLY A 104 1.95 -0.09 0.00
C GLY A 104 0.91 -0.77 0.89
N ASN A 105 1.14 -0.72 2.20
CA ASN A 105 0.29 -1.31 3.22
C ASN A 105 -0.46 -0.26 4.07
N ILE A 106 -0.50 0.98 3.59
CA ILE A 106 -1.21 2.11 4.18
C ILE A 106 -1.73 2.97 3.00
N PRO A 107 -2.87 3.66 3.11
CA PRO A 107 -3.35 4.56 2.06
C PRO A 107 -2.36 5.64 1.61
N ALA A 108 -2.33 5.88 0.29
CA ALA A 108 -1.50 6.90 -0.38
C ALA A 108 -1.71 8.31 0.19
N LEU A 109 -0.60 9.02 0.40
CA LEU A 109 -0.54 10.36 0.94
C LEU A 109 0.11 11.35 -0.04
N ASP A 110 -0.49 12.53 -0.16
CA ASP A 110 0.18 13.71 -0.73
C ASP A 110 0.95 14.41 0.40
N ILE A 111 2.28 14.43 0.31
CA ILE A 111 3.14 15.02 1.36
C ILE A 111 3.33 16.54 1.22
N ILE A 112 2.88 17.13 0.11
CA ILE A 112 2.81 18.60 -0.03
C ILE A 112 1.56 19.09 0.68
N ASN A 113 0.40 18.47 0.37
CA ASN A 113 -0.93 18.81 0.86
C ASN A 113 -1.24 20.31 0.77
N LEU A 114 -1.29 20.86 -0.44
CA LEU A 114 -1.40 22.29 -0.67
C LEU A 114 -2.59 22.94 0.05
N VAL A 115 -3.76 22.30 -0.01
CA VAL A 115 -5.01 22.82 0.57
C VAL A 115 -4.90 22.97 2.10
N GLY A 116 -4.24 22.02 2.77
CA GLY A 116 -4.11 22.02 4.23
C GLY A 116 -2.86 22.72 4.77
N ASN A 117 -1.98 23.24 3.89
CA ASN A 117 -0.62 23.63 4.26
C ASN A 117 -0.18 24.98 3.65
N GLU A 118 0.61 24.99 2.57
CA GLU A 118 1.23 26.21 2.00
C GLU A 118 0.27 27.01 1.07
N GLY A 119 -0.84 26.41 0.63
CA GLY A 119 -1.76 27.02 -0.33
C GLY A 119 -1.22 27.02 -1.78
N GLU A 120 -2.12 27.01 -2.76
CA GLU A 120 -1.74 26.91 -4.17
C GLU A 120 -1.06 28.16 -4.72
N ALA A 121 -1.52 29.35 -4.31
CA ALA A 121 -1.06 30.63 -4.86
C ALA A 121 0.42 30.90 -4.54
N GLU A 122 0.87 30.49 -3.35
CA GLU A 122 2.26 30.67 -2.93
C GLU A 122 3.15 29.66 -3.65
N VAL A 123 2.76 28.39 -3.72
CA VAL A 123 3.62 27.32 -4.22
C VAL A 123 3.87 27.39 -5.74
N ILE A 124 2.96 27.97 -6.52
CA ILE A 124 2.99 27.90 -7.98
C ILE A 124 4.30 28.38 -8.62
N THR A 125 5.00 29.33 -7.98
CA THR A 125 6.28 29.89 -8.46
C THR A 125 7.51 29.37 -7.72
N HIS A 126 7.35 28.55 -6.68
CA HIS A 126 8.46 28.10 -5.83
C HIS A 126 9.01 26.77 -6.30
N ASN A 127 10.35 26.63 -6.22
CA ASN A 127 10.99 25.34 -6.41
C ASN A 127 10.79 24.46 -5.17
N ILE A 128 10.26 23.26 -5.37
CA ILE A 128 9.98 22.29 -4.31
C ILE A 128 10.97 21.13 -4.42
N SER A 129 11.58 20.75 -3.30
CA SER A 129 12.42 19.57 -3.18
C SER A 129 11.78 18.58 -2.20
N LEU A 130 11.46 17.39 -2.69
CA LEU A 130 10.84 16.30 -1.94
C LEU A 130 11.82 15.15 -1.76
N LEU A 131 11.81 14.51 -0.59
CA LEU A 131 12.54 13.28 -0.32
C LEU A 131 11.58 12.22 0.21
N PHE A 132 11.54 11.07 -0.47
CA PHE A 132 10.96 9.82 0.01
C PHE A 132 12.13 8.91 0.41
N ALA A 133 12.49 8.91 1.70
CA ALA A 133 13.71 8.28 2.20
C ALA A 133 13.64 6.74 2.25
N ALA A 134 12.43 6.21 2.40
CA ALA A 134 12.10 4.79 2.28
C ALA A 134 10.77 4.69 1.52
N THR A 135 10.89 4.81 0.19
CA THR A 135 9.76 5.12 -0.68
C THR A 135 8.69 4.04 -0.66
N GLY A 136 9.08 2.76 -0.53
CA GLY A 136 8.17 1.68 -0.87
C GLY A 136 7.77 1.78 -2.34
N ASP A 137 6.51 1.48 -2.66
CA ASP A 137 5.99 1.64 -4.02
C ASP A 137 5.73 3.12 -4.40
N LEU A 138 5.29 3.37 -5.64
CA LEU A 138 5.11 4.72 -6.16
C LEU A 138 3.91 5.49 -5.60
N ARG A 139 3.09 4.93 -4.70
CA ARG A 139 1.75 5.49 -4.39
C ARG A 139 1.80 6.93 -3.85
N ASN A 140 2.74 7.21 -2.94
CA ASN A 140 2.89 8.54 -2.33
C ASN A 140 3.50 9.52 -3.33
N VAL A 141 4.49 9.09 -4.12
CA VAL A 141 5.11 9.90 -5.17
C VAL A 141 4.08 10.29 -6.22
N LEU A 142 3.30 9.32 -6.68
CA LEU A 142 2.24 9.52 -7.67
C LEU A 142 1.21 10.52 -7.15
N LYS A 143 0.67 10.30 -5.95
CA LYS A 143 -0.35 11.17 -5.35
C LYS A 143 0.17 12.58 -5.10
N THR A 144 1.40 12.70 -4.60
CA THR A 144 2.05 14.00 -4.34
C THR A 144 2.30 14.78 -5.63
N VAL A 145 2.85 14.13 -6.66
CA VAL A 145 3.12 14.79 -7.94
C VAL A 145 1.80 15.17 -8.63
N ALA A 146 0.84 14.26 -8.70
CA ALA A 146 -0.48 14.55 -9.29
C ALA A 146 -1.20 15.72 -8.59
N GLY A 147 -0.97 15.89 -7.27
CA GLY A 147 -1.50 17.00 -6.47
C GLY A 147 -0.87 18.38 -6.73
N LEU A 148 0.19 18.48 -7.54
CA LEU A 148 0.73 19.77 -7.96
C LEU A 148 -0.29 20.53 -8.85
N PRO A 149 -0.35 21.88 -8.83
CA PRO A 149 -1.30 22.64 -9.64
C PRO A 149 -1.03 22.53 -11.14
N GLU A 150 -2.07 22.54 -12.00
CA GLU A 150 -1.96 22.50 -13.48
C GLU A 150 -0.92 23.45 -14.05
N LYS A 151 -0.83 24.66 -13.48
CA LYS A 151 0.07 25.73 -13.91
C LYS A 151 1.31 25.89 -13.02
N TYR A 152 1.74 24.84 -12.33
CA TYR A 152 2.95 24.88 -11.51
C TYR A 152 4.16 25.25 -12.38
N GLY A 153 4.71 26.44 -12.13
CA GLY A 153 5.80 27.03 -12.90
C GLY A 153 7.19 26.87 -12.26
N GLY A 154 7.24 26.40 -11.01
CA GLY A 154 8.48 26.06 -10.33
C GLY A 154 9.11 24.75 -10.83
N GLN A 155 10.32 24.47 -10.36
CA GLN A 155 10.95 23.16 -10.50
C GLN A 155 10.60 22.29 -9.29
N CYS A 156 10.08 21.08 -9.55
CA CYS A 156 9.91 20.05 -8.53
C CYS A 156 11.04 19.03 -8.65
N LEU A 157 11.88 18.92 -7.62
CA LEU A 157 12.85 17.84 -7.47
C LEU A 157 12.24 16.76 -6.56
N VAL A 158 12.18 15.52 -7.05
CA VAL A 158 11.74 14.35 -6.30
C VAL A 158 12.92 13.40 -6.11
N VAL A 159 13.37 13.24 -4.87
CA VAL A 159 14.37 12.25 -4.52
C VAL A 159 13.68 11.04 -3.89
N MET A 160 13.99 9.86 -4.40
CA MET A 160 13.45 8.59 -3.93
C MET A 160 14.60 7.67 -3.53
N ASN A 161 14.44 7.01 -2.39
CA ASN A 161 15.35 5.98 -1.94
C ASN A 161 14.57 4.79 -1.38
N ASP A 162 15.07 3.59 -1.64
CA ASP A 162 14.68 2.39 -0.91
C ASP A 162 15.88 1.45 -0.82
N TRP A 163 16.17 0.92 0.36
CA TRP A 163 17.29 -0.02 0.53
C TRP A 163 17.08 -1.33 -0.25
N ASN A 164 15.81 -1.66 -0.53
CA ASN A 164 15.44 -2.81 -1.31
C ASN A 164 15.52 -2.50 -2.80
N PHE A 165 16.51 -3.12 -3.46
CA PHE A 165 16.72 -2.98 -4.89
C PHE A 165 15.47 -3.32 -5.72
N THR A 166 14.72 -4.37 -5.38
CA THR A 166 13.55 -4.81 -6.15
C THR A 166 12.47 -3.72 -6.17
N ILE A 167 12.26 -3.03 -5.05
CA ILE A 167 11.34 -1.89 -4.95
C ILE A 167 11.81 -0.75 -5.85
N THR A 168 13.08 -0.35 -5.71
CA THR A 168 13.68 0.72 -6.52
C THR A 168 13.59 0.41 -8.01
N ALA A 169 13.90 -0.82 -8.41
CA ALA A 169 13.86 -1.27 -9.80
C ALA A 169 12.44 -1.20 -10.39
N ARG A 170 11.42 -1.67 -9.67
CA ARG A 170 10.02 -1.57 -10.11
C ARG A 170 9.58 -0.11 -10.27
N ASN A 171 9.93 0.75 -9.31
CA ASN A 171 9.62 2.18 -9.38
C ASN A 171 10.30 2.85 -10.59
N VAL A 172 11.55 2.50 -10.89
CA VAL A 172 12.27 2.96 -12.11
C VAL A 172 11.55 2.52 -13.38
N MET A 173 11.13 1.25 -13.47
CA MET A 173 10.42 0.75 -14.66
C MET A 173 9.11 1.50 -14.90
N MET A 174 8.34 1.76 -13.84
CA MET A 174 7.09 2.53 -13.92
C MET A 174 7.33 4.00 -14.29
N LEU A 175 8.36 4.64 -13.71
CA LEU A 175 8.71 6.02 -14.06
C LEU A 175 9.21 6.15 -15.49
N LEU A 176 10.10 5.27 -15.96
CA LEU A 176 10.54 5.26 -17.36
C LEU A 176 9.37 5.05 -18.31
N THR A 177 8.41 4.19 -17.95
CA THR A 177 7.17 3.98 -18.70
C THR A 177 6.35 5.28 -18.80
N ALA A 178 6.13 5.97 -17.68
CA ALA A 178 5.41 7.26 -17.64
C ALA A 178 6.13 8.38 -18.42
N PHE A 179 7.47 8.36 -18.44
CA PHE A 179 8.27 9.34 -19.16
C PHE A 179 8.26 9.10 -20.67
N HIS A 180 8.34 7.84 -21.09
CA HIS A 180 8.51 7.45 -22.49
C HIS A 180 7.19 7.44 -23.28
N PHE A 181 6.12 6.89 -22.70
CA PHE A 181 4.85 6.68 -23.40
C PHE A 181 3.85 7.81 -23.17
N GLU A 182 2.92 7.97 -24.12
CA GLU A 182 1.70 8.75 -23.89
C GLU A 182 0.85 8.12 -22.77
N PRO A 183 0.09 8.92 -21.99
CA PRO A 183 -0.73 8.41 -20.88
C PRO A 183 -1.59 7.20 -21.24
N LYS A 184 -2.20 7.21 -22.44
CA LYS A 184 -3.04 6.11 -22.93
C LYS A 184 -2.32 4.76 -23.03
N THR A 185 -1.01 4.77 -23.26
CA THR A 185 -0.17 3.58 -23.31
C THR A 185 0.52 3.34 -21.95
N ALA A 186 0.98 4.38 -21.27
CA ALA A 186 1.68 4.27 -19.99
C ALA A 186 0.79 3.72 -18.86
N VAL A 187 -0.44 4.21 -18.75
CA VAL A 187 -1.38 3.86 -17.66
C VAL A 187 -1.63 2.35 -17.54
N PRO A 188 -2.08 1.63 -18.59
CA PRO A 188 -2.33 0.19 -18.47
C PRO A 188 -1.04 -0.60 -18.19
N ILE A 189 0.11 -0.18 -18.74
CA ILE A 189 1.41 -0.80 -18.43
C ILE A 189 1.72 -0.66 -16.94
N ILE A 190 1.61 0.55 -16.38
CA ILE A 190 1.93 0.82 -14.97
C ILE A 190 1.01 0.03 -14.04
N ILE A 191 -0.31 0.03 -14.27
CA ILE A 191 -1.27 -0.71 -13.44
C ILE A 191 -0.90 -2.20 -13.36
N HIS A 192 -0.68 -2.83 -14.52
CA HIS A 192 -0.47 -4.27 -14.57
C HIS A 192 0.95 -4.67 -14.14
N LEU A 193 1.96 -3.86 -14.46
CA LEU A 193 3.31 -4.04 -13.94
C LEU A 193 3.32 -3.97 -12.40
N TRP A 194 2.56 -3.03 -11.83
CA TRP A 194 2.49 -2.79 -10.40
C TRP A 194 1.74 -3.91 -9.66
N TYR A 195 0.54 -4.28 -10.09
CA TYR A 195 -0.38 -5.07 -9.26
C TYR A 195 -0.79 -6.43 -9.85
N SER A 196 -0.48 -6.73 -11.11
CA SER A 196 -0.93 -7.98 -11.75
C SER A 196 0.20 -9.02 -11.83
N ALA A 197 -0.09 -10.25 -11.40
CA ALA A 197 0.86 -11.37 -11.42
C ALA A 197 1.17 -11.84 -12.85
N LEU A 198 0.22 -11.70 -13.77
CA LEU A 198 0.42 -11.94 -15.19
C LEU A 198 0.24 -10.62 -15.95
N LEU A 199 0.85 -10.53 -17.12
CA LEU A 199 0.79 -9.41 -18.06
C LEU A 199 0.21 -9.90 -19.40
N PRO A 200 -0.48 -9.02 -20.14
CA PRO A 200 -0.71 -9.18 -21.55
C PRO A 200 0.62 -9.12 -22.32
N LYS A 201 0.76 -9.96 -23.35
CA LYS A 201 1.95 -9.95 -24.21
C LYS A 201 2.28 -8.56 -24.80
N PRO A 202 1.31 -7.77 -25.31
CA PRO A 202 1.61 -6.43 -25.82
C PRO A 202 2.22 -5.48 -24.78
N ILE A 203 1.91 -5.65 -23.49
CA ILE A 203 2.49 -4.85 -22.40
C ILE A 203 3.97 -5.22 -22.20
N LEU A 204 4.30 -6.51 -22.16
CA LEU A 204 5.70 -6.94 -22.05
C LEU A 204 6.52 -6.53 -23.27
N ASP A 205 5.99 -6.75 -24.47
CA ASP A 205 6.66 -6.39 -25.72
C ASP A 205 6.96 -4.88 -25.78
N ALA A 206 6.06 -4.03 -25.26
CA ALA A 206 6.27 -2.59 -25.15
C ALA A 206 7.44 -2.23 -24.23
N LEU A 207 7.53 -2.87 -23.06
CA LEU A 207 8.60 -2.68 -22.09
C LEU A 207 9.95 -3.15 -22.65
N GLU A 208 10.00 -4.33 -23.27
CA GLU A 208 11.22 -4.90 -23.85
C GLU A 208 11.73 -4.10 -25.06
N THR A 209 10.82 -3.64 -25.93
CA THR A 209 11.22 -2.97 -27.16
C THR A 209 11.57 -1.50 -26.93
N SER A 210 10.89 -0.84 -25.98
CA SER A 210 10.94 0.62 -25.86
C SER A 210 11.66 1.13 -24.62
N ILE A 211 11.70 0.35 -23.53
CA ILE A 211 12.29 0.79 -22.25
C ILE A 211 13.60 0.06 -21.93
N LEU A 212 13.64 -1.27 -22.08
CA LEU A 212 14.83 -2.08 -21.84
C LEU A 212 16.10 -1.58 -22.58
N PRO A 213 16.04 -1.07 -23.84
CA PRO A 213 17.24 -0.57 -24.51
C PRO A 213 17.96 0.56 -23.76
N TYR A 214 17.23 1.40 -23.01
CA TYR A 214 17.85 2.44 -22.17
C TYR A 214 18.73 1.84 -21.07
N ILE A 215 18.33 0.69 -20.53
CA ILE A 215 19.05 -0.01 -19.45
C ILE A 215 20.24 -0.78 -20.04
N LEU A 216 20.03 -1.46 -21.18
CA LEU A 216 21.11 -2.19 -21.86
C LEU A 216 22.24 -1.26 -22.31
N ASP A 217 21.93 -0.05 -22.82
CA ASP A 217 22.93 0.98 -23.14
C ASP A 217 23.83 1.31 -21.94
N VAL A 218 23.26 1.35 -20.74
CA VAL A 218 24.02 1.58 -19.50
C VAL A 218 24.86 0.35 -19.17
N CYS A 219 24.25 -0.85 -19.16
CA CYS A 219 24.93 -2.12 -18.90
C CYS A 219 26.16 -2.31 -19.79
N ASP A 220 26.05 -2.06 -21.09
CA ASP A 220 27.14 -2.21 -22.05
C ASP A 220 28.32 -1.28 -21.74
N LYS A 221 28.03 -0.06 -21.26
CA LYS A 221 29.05 0.94 -20.90
C LYS A 221 29.74 0.66 -19.59
N ILE A 222 29.10 -0.08 -18.68
CA ILE A 222 29.62 -0.36 -17.33
C ILE A 222 30.04 -1.82 -17.11
N LYS A 223 29.98 -2.67 -18.14
CA LYS A 223 30.26 -4.11 -18.03
C LYS A 223 31.60 -4.45 -17.39
N ASP A 224 32.62 -3.61 -17.64
CA ASP A 224 33.98 -3.81 -17.14
C ASP A 224 34.24 -3.14 -15.77
N LYS A 225 33.22 -2.50 -15.17
CA LYS A 225 33.32 -1.89 -13.83
C LYS A 225 33.11 -2.95 -12.75
N SER A 226 33.64 -2.68 -11.55
CA SER A 226 33.42 -3.54 -10.38
C SER A 226 31.92 -3.67 -10.06
N LYS A 227 31.48 -4.87 -9.71
CA LYS A 227 30.07 -5.19 -9.38
C LYS A 227 29.48 -4.27 -8.31
N THR A 228 30.28 -3.91 -7.31
CA THR A 228 29.86 -3.08 -6.18
C THR A 228 30.01 -1.58 -6.42
N SER A 229 30.60 -1.18 -7.56
CA SER A 229 30.81 0.24 -7.87
C SER A 229 29.49 0.92 -8.23
N LEU A 230 29.23 2.09 -7.64
CA LEU A 230 28.05 2.89 -7.97
C LEU A 230 28.21 3.54 -9.35
N GLN A 231 27.20 3.34 -10.19
CA GLN A 231 27.10 3.90 -11.53
C GLN A 231 25.86 4.78 -11.61
N ALA A 232 26.03 6.00 -12.12
CA ALA A 232 24.96 6.97 -12.26
C ALA A 232 24.65 7.22 -13.74
N LYS A 233 23.36 7.20 -14.08
CA LYS A 233 22.85 7.61 -15.40
C LYS A 233 21.75 8.64 -15.21
N THR A 234 21.79 9.71 -16.01
CA THR A 234 20.66 10.63 -16.15
C THR A 234 20.00 10.38 -17.50
N PHE A 235 18.75 9.95 -17.48
CA PHE A 235 17.88 9.86 -18.64
C PHE A 235 17.22 11.22 -18.86
N LYS A 236 17.33 11.75 -20.08
CA LYS A 236 16.65 12.98 -20.50
C LYS A 236 15.56 12.59 -21.51
N LEU A 237 14.29 12.83 -21.16
CA LEU A 237 13.14 12.54 -22.04
C LEU A 237 12.33 13.83 -22.25
N GLY A 238 12.72 14.60 -23.26
CA GLY A 238 12.32 16.00 -23.39
C GLY A 238 13.03 16.87 -22.34
N ASP A 239 12.30 17.78 -21.71
CA ASP A 239 12.82 18.67 -20.66
C ASP A 239 12.88 18.03 -19.26
N ARG A 240 12.49 16.76 -19.16
CA ARG A 240 12.34 16.02 -17.90
C ARG A 240 13.53 15.11 -17.69
N THR A 241 13.99 15.01 -16.44
CA THR A 241 15.15 14.16 -16.10
C THR A 241 14.85 13.13 -15.04
N LEU A 242 15.38 11.93 -15.25
CA LEU A 242 15.43 10.86 -14.26
C LEU A 242 16.89 10.45 -14.07
N ARG A 243 17.45 10.75 -12.90
CA ARG A 243 18.78 10.28 -12.50
C ARG A 243 18.65 9.03 -11.65
N LEU A 244 19.26 7.95 -12.10
CA LEU A 244 19.30 6.68 -11.38
C LEU A 244 20.74 6.37 -10.97
N VAL A 245 20.93 6.02 -9.69
CA VAL A 245 22.20 5.58 -9.13
C VAL A 245 22.03 4.19 -8.53
N LEU A 246 22.70 3.21 -9.12
CA LEU A 246 22.70 1.81 -8.68
C LEU A 246 24.13 1.28 -8.71
N LYS A 247 24.40 0.20 -7.97
CA LYS A 247 25.62 -0.58 -8.19
C LYS A 247 25.62 -1.18 -9.59
N GLN A 248 26.79 -1.49 -10.10
CA GLN A 248 26.91 -2.13 -11.41
C GLN A 248 26.05 -3.39 -11.51
N GLU A 249 26.11 -4.29 -10.52
CA GLU A 249 25.36 -5.55 -10.55
C GLU A 249 23.84 -5.34 -10.53
N GLU A 250 23.38 -4.29 -9.84
CA GLU A 250 21.98 -3.89 -9.74
C GLU A 250 21.46 -3.37 -11.09
N TRP A 251 22.29 -2.71 -11.92
CA TRP A 251 21.91 -2.36 -13.31
C TRP A 251 21.64 -3.60 -14.15
N PHE A 252 22.50 -4.64 -14.04
CA PHE A 252 22.29 -5.90 -14.76
C PHE A 252 21.08 -6.67 -14.23
N ALA A 253 20.83 -6.62 -12.91
CA ALA A 253 19.61 -7.17 -12.32
C ALA A 253 18.36 -6.44 -12.83
N LEU A 254 18.40 -5.11 -12.95
CA LEU A 254 17.30 -4.31 -13.49
C LEU A 254 16.99 -4.71 -14.95
N ALA A 255 18.01 -4.92 -15.78
CA ALA A 255 17.80 -5.38 -17.16
C ALA A 255 17.09 -6.74 -17.23
N LYS A 256 17.38 -7.65 -16.29
CA LYS A 256 16.71 -8.97 -16.21
C LYS A 256 15.24 -8.86 -15.81
N MET A 257 14.84 -7.81 -15.08
CA MET A 257 13.45 -7.58 -14.67
C MET A 257 12.50 -7.23 -15.83
N PHE A 258 13.02 -7.02 -17.04
CA PHE A 258 12.21 -6.83 -18.25
C PHE A 258 11.88 -8.13 -18.99
N LYS A 259 12.48 -9.27 -18.61
CA LYS A 259 12.34 -10.54 -19.32
C LYS A 259 11.79 -11.61 -18.39
N VAL A 260 10.89 -12.44 -18.91
CA VAL A 260 10.48 -13.65 -18.20
C VAL A 260 11.69 -14.59 -18.11
N PRO A 261 12.02 -15.15 -16.93
CA PRO A 261 13.19 -16.02 -16.78
C PRO A 261 13.18 -17.22 -17.75
N GLU A 262 14.06 -17.19 -18.75
CA GLU A 262 14.17 -18.23 -19.78
C GLU A 262 14.64 -19.58 -19.21
N ALA A 263 15.48 -19.55 -18.16
CA ALA A 263 16.15 -20.70 -17.58
C ALA A 263 15.20 -21.84 -17.14
N HIS A 264 13.92 -21.54 -16.91
CA HIS A 264 12.91 -22.54 -16.49
C HIS A 264 11.63 -22.53 -17.31
N HIS A 265 11.59 -21.78 -18.43
CA HIS A 265 10.40 -21.67 -19.30
C HIS A 265 9.13 -21.40 -18.48
N LEU A 266 9.19 -20.41 -17.59
CA LEU A 266 8.09 -20.15 -16.65
C LEU A 266 6.81 -19.80 -17.42
N THR A 267 5.86 -20.73 -17.41
CA THR A 267 4.54 -20.57 -18.01
C THR A 267 3.60 -19.80 -17.08
N ALA A 268 2.51 -19.22 -17.63
CA ALA A 268 1.45 -18.63 -16.80
C ALA A 268 0.89 -19.63 -15.78
N HIS A 269 0.72 -20.89 -16.15
CA HIS A 269 0.23 -21.93 -15.25
C HIS A 269 1.19 -22.16 -14.07
N GLN A 270 2.50 -22.29 -14.32
CA GLN A 270 3.49 -22.46 -13.26
C GLN A 270 3.57 -21.22 -12.36
N ALA A 271 3.56 -20.02 -12.94
CA ALA A 271 3.55 -18.77 -12.19
C ALA A 271 2.32 -18.66 -11.27
N GLN A 272 1.14 -19.04 -11.77
CA GLN A 272 -0.08 -19.11 -10.96
C GLN A 272 0.03 -20.16 -9.86
N SER A 273 0.57 -21.35 -10.15
CA SER A 273 0.77 -22.40 -9.14
C SER A 273 1.71 -21.94 -8.02
N ILE A 274 2.79 -21.22 -8.34
CA ILE A 274 3.72 -20.65 -7.35
C ILE A 274 3.00 -19.61 -6.47
N ARG A 275 2.19 -18.75 -7.07
CA ARG A 275 1.43 -17.75 -6.31
C ARG A 275 0.36 -18.39 -5.43
N GLN A 276 -0.41 -19.32 -5.97
CA GLN A 276 -1.48 -20.01 -5.26
C GLN A 276 -0.95 -20.90 -4.14
N SER A 277 0.26 -21.47 -4.25
CA SER A 277 0.88 -22.22 -3.15
C SER A 277 1.19 -21.35 -1.92
N THR A 278 1.23 -20.03 -2.08
CA THR A 278 1.37 -19.06 -0.97
C THR A 278 0.00 -18.51 -0.55
N LEU A 279 -0.78 -17.96 -1.49
CA LEU A 279 -2.02 -17.24 -1.16
C LEU A 279 -3.21 -18.16 -0.86
N LEU A 280 -3.22 -19.38 -1.40
CA LEU A 280 -4.28 -20.37 -1.19
C LEU A 280 -3.73 -21.63 -0.52
N ALA A 281 -2.62 -21.50 0.22
CA ALA A 281 -2.03 -22.58 0.99
C ALA A 281 -3.09 -23.21 1.93
N PRO A 282 -3.32 -24.53 1.89
CA PRO A 282 -4.30 -25.18 2.78
C PRO A 282 -4.04 -24.93 4.27
N SER A 283 -2.76 -24.82 4.66
CA SER A 283 -2.35 -24.49 6.04
C SER A 283 -2.71 -23.08 6.49
N ARG A 284 -3.16 -22.21 5.57
CA ARG A 284 -3.49 -20.81 5.81
C ARG A 284 -4.99 -20.53 5.74
N ILE A 285 -5.83 -21.52 5.43
CA ILE A 285 -7.28 -21.32 5.25
C ILE A 285 -7.93 -20.63 6.45
N ASP A 286 -7.64 -21.08 7.67
CA ASP A 286 -8.24 -20.51 8.89
C ASP A 286 -7.84 -19.03 9.10
N TYR A 287 -6.62 -18.65 8.70
CA TYR A 287 -6.15 -17.26 8.78
C TYR A 287 -6.86 -16.38 7.76
N VAL A 288 -7.01 -16.88 6.52
CA VAL A 288 -7.72 -16.18 5.44
C VAL A 288 -9.20 -16.01 5.78
N GLU A 289 -9.85 -17.07 6.28
CA GLU A 289 -11.25 -17.02 6.65
C GLU A 289 -11.50 -16.10 7.85
N LYS A 290 -10.59 -16.07 8.83
CA LYS A 290 -10.62 -15.08 9.92
C LYS A 290 -10.59 -13.65 9.37
N ALA A 291 -9.71 -13.36 8.41
CA ALA A 291 -9.67 -12.04 7.76
C ALA A 291 -10.97 -11.75 6.98
N PHE A 292 -11.53 -12.76 6.30
CA PHE A 292 -12.78 -12.60 5.56
C PHE A 292 -13.98 -12.30 6.46
N GLN A 293 -13.98 -12.72 7.73
CA GLN A 293 -15.08 -12.37 8.66
C GLN A 293 -15.25 -10.87 8.86
N SER A 294 -14.15 -10.10 8.87
CA SER A 294 -14.19 -8.64 9.06
C SER A 294 -14.56 -7.88 7.79
N MET A 295 -14.55 -8.57 6.63
CA MET A 295 -14.79 -7.97 5.33
C MET A 295 -16.29 -7.95 4.95
N THR A 296 -16.70 -6.89 4.24
CA THR A 296 -18.02 -6.85 3.60
C THR A 296 -18.16 -7.94 2.53
N PRO A 297 -19.39 -8.39 2.19
CA PRO A 297 -19.59 -9.47 1.23
C PRO A 297 -18.92 -9.24 -0.13
N GLY A 298 -19.02 -8.02 -0.65
CA GLY A 298 -18.36 -7.63 -1.91
C GLY A 298 -16.84 -7.71 -1.82
N ARG A 299 -16.26 -7.19 -0.71
CA ARG A 299 -14.81 -7.24 -0.46
C ARG A 299 -14.30 -8.67 -0.39
N ARG A 300 -14.95 -9.54 0.38
CA ARG A 300 -14.60 -10.96 0.47
C ARG A 300 -14.52 -11.63 -0.90
N ALA A 301 -15.56 -11.45 -1.72
CA ALA A 301 -15.61 -12.06 -3.04
C ALA A 301 -14.51 -11.53 -3.98
N CYS A 302 -14.24 -10.23 -3.94
CA CYS A 302 -13.16 -9.63 -4.72
C CYS A 302 -11.78 -10.08 -4.24
N ALA A 303 -11.54 -10.06 -2.92
CA ALA A 303 -10.30 -10.52 -2.31
C ALA A 303 -10.02 -11.98 -2.66
N PHE A 304 -11.02 -12.87 -2.53
CA PHE A 304 -10.86 -14.27 -2.94
C PHE A 304 -10.52 -14.41 -4.43
N LYS A 305 -11.19 -13.64 -5.31
CA LYS A 305 -10.90 -13.66 -6.74
C LYS A 305 -9.45 -13.23 -7.02
N PHE A 306 -9.00 -12.13 -6.42
CA PHE A 306 -7.62 -11.67 -6.57
C PHE A 306 -6.63 -12.68 -5.97
N ARG A 307 -6.92 -13.31 -4.83
CA ARG A 307 -6.08 -14.40 -4.31
C ARG A 307 -5.97 -15.57 -5.29
N ALA A 308 -7.03 -15.88 -6.03
CA ALA A 308 -7.04 -16.95 -7.01
C ALA A 308 -6.30 -16.62 -8.31
N ASP A 309 -6.51 -15.43 -8.89
CA ASP A 309 -5.97 -15.09 -10.22
C ASP A 309 -4.86 -14.03 -10.22
N GLY A 310 -4.75 -13.21 -9.18
CA GLY A 310 -3.70 -12.19 -9.04
C GLY A 310 -3.76 -11.07 -10.06
N LEU A 311 -4.95 -10.74 -10.59
CA LEU A 311 -5.12 -9.71 -11.60
C LEU A 311 -5.92 -8.53 -11.05
N LEU A 312 -5.34 -7.31 -11.12
CA LEU A 312 -6.06 -6.09 -10.78
C LEU A 312 -6.86 -5.62 -12.00
N LEU A 313 -8.14 -6.02 -12.04
CA LEU A 313 -9.08 -5.76 -13.12
C LEU A 313 -10.51 -5.65 -12.57
N PRO A 314 -11.43 -4.94 -13.27
CA PRO A 314 -12.85 -5.04 -12.99
C PRO A 314 -13.30 -6.50 -12.95
N PHE A 315 -14.15 -6.88 -12.00
CA PHE A 315 -14.45 -8.28 -11.66
C PHE A 315 -14.91 -9.11 -12.86
N GLY A 316 -15.70 -8.51 -13.74
CA GLY A 316 -16.28 -9.15 -14.93
C GLY A 316 -15.47 -9.04 -16.22
N ALA A 317 -14.34 -8.30 -16.25
CA ALA A 317 -13.57 -8.15 -17.49
C ALA A 317 -12.94 -9.48 -17.97
N SER A 318 -12.45 -9.55 -19.21
CA SER A 318 -11.69 -10.72 -19.68
C SER A 318 -10.38 -10.88 -18.92
N ARG A 319 -9.98 -12.14 -18.67
CA ARG A 319 -8.66 -12.51 -18.14
C ARG A 319 -7.79 -13.26 -19.16
N LYS A 320 -8.32 -13.56 -20.35
CA LYS A 320 -7.70 -14.49 -21.32
C LYS A 320 -6.38 -13.95 -21.87
N GLU A 321 -6.29 -12.64 -22.03
CA GLU A 321 -5.12 -11.96 -22.57
C GLU A 321 -3.94 -11.94 -21.59
N PHE A 322 -4.17 -12.18 -20.29
CA PHE A 322 -3.16 -12.17 -19.23
C PHE A 322 -2.46 -13.52 -19.14
N ALA A 323 -1.51 -13.74 -20.04
CA ALA A 323 -0.89 -15.06 -20.26
C ALA A 323 0.64 -15.08 -20.04
N ILE A 324 1.26 -13.97 -19.67
CA ILE A 324 2.71 -13.87 -19.50
C ILE A 324 3.04 -13.59 -18.03
N PRO A 325 3.89 -14.37 -17.35
CA PRO A 325 4.29 -14.04 -15.98
C PRO A 325 4.88 -12.64 -15.90
N ASN A 326 4.46 -11.85 -14.92
CA ASN A 326 5.07 -10.55 -14.68
C ASN A 326 6.51 -10.75 -14.16
N PRO A 327 7.54 -10.43 -14.96
CA PRO A 327 8.93 -10.76 -14.61
C PRO A 327 9.35 -10.14 -13.28
N THR A 328 8.78 -8.99 -12.91
CA THR A 328 9.12 -8.28 -11.67
C THR A 328 8.62 -8.95 -10.39
N PHE A 329 7.75 -9.96 -10.48
CA PHE A 329 7.32 -10.78 -9.34
C PHE A 329 8.04 -12.13 -9.27
N PHE A 330 8.47 -12.69 -10.40
CA PHE A 330 9.04 -14.04 -10.48
C PHE A 330 10.55 -14.01 -10.72
N GLN A 331 11.28 -13.16 -9.99
CA GLN A 331 12.74 -13.06 -10.09
C GLN A 331 13.46 -14.26 -9.46
N GLU A 332 12.88 -14.81 -8.39
CA GLU A 332 13.39 -16.00 -7.70
C GLU A 332 12.61 -17.25 -8.11
N GLN A 333 13.33 -18.34 -8.39
CA GLN A 333 12.73 -19.57 -8.89
C GLN A 333 11.80 -20.19 -7.84
N GLY A 334 10.55 -20.46 -8.24
CA GLY A 334 9.60 -21.20 -7.40
C GLY A 334 9.02 -20.39 -6.22
N LEU A 335 9.26 -19.07 -6.17
CA LEU A 335 8.93 -18.23 -5.02
C LEU A 335 7.96 -17.11 -5.41
N TRP A 336 6.91 -16.93 -4.61
CA TRP A 336 6.12 -15.68 -4.61
C TRP A 336 6.80 -14.67 -3.66
N PRO A 337 7.03 -13.41 -4.08
CA PRO A 337 7.93 -12.51 -3.36
C PRO A 337 7.29 -11.86 -2.12
N MET A 338 5.96 -11.88 -1.98
CA MET A 338 5.26 -11.17 -0.92
C MET A 338 4.55 -12.12 0.05
N LYS A 339 4.00 -11.54 1.11
CA LYS A 339 3.19 -12.27 2.09
C LYS A 339 1.87 -12.72 1.48
N ASP A 340 1.27 -13.72 2.10
CA ASP A 340 -0.05 -14.22 1.74
C ASP A 340 -1.15 -13.20 1.98
N ASP A 341 -0.95 -12.17 2.80
CA ASP A 341 -1.93 -11.14 3.14
C ASP A 341 -1.76 -9.81 2.37
N SER A 342 -0.76 -9.69 1.49
CA SER A 342 -0.54 -8.45 0.73
C SER A 342 -1.69 -8.20 -0.27
N ASP A 343 -2.27 -6.99 -0.25
CA ASP A 343 -3.40 -6.60 -1.09
C ASP A 343 -3.19 -5.20 -1.73
N PRO A 344 -3.41 -5.01 -3.05
CA PRO A 344 -3.37 -3.69 -3.68
C PRO A 344 -4.28 -2.64 -3.03
N LEU A 345 -5.40 -3.05 -2.44
CA LEU A 345 -6.35 -2.14 -1.77
C LEU A 345 -5.71 -1.44 -0.57
N ASP A 346 -4.75 -2.07 0.11
CA ASP A 346 -4.11 -1.52 1.32
C ASP A 346 -3.33 -0.22 1.05
N GLY A 347 -2.90 -0.03 -0.19
CA GLY A 347 -2.19 1.17 -0.64
C GLY A 347 -3.08 2.38 -0.89
N TRP A 348 -4.42 2.25 -0.83
CA TRP A 348 -5.36 3.28 -1.28
C TRP A 348 -6.56 3.42 -0.34
N SER A 349 -7.04 4.65 -0.17
CA SER A 349 -8.17 4.91 0.73
C SER A 349 -9.47 4.35 0.16
N TYR A 350 -10.20 3.56 0.97
CA TYR A 350 -11.56 3.11 0.65
C TYR A 350 -12.47 4.25 0.18
N THR A 351 -12.47 5.34 0.94
CA THR A 351 -13.32 6.51 0.66
C THR A 351 -12.93 7.20 -0.64
N GLU A 352 -11.71 7.00 -1.12
CA GLU A 352 -11.24 7.51 -2.41
C GLU A 352 -11.61 6.55 -3.54
N TYR A 353 -11.13 5.30 -3.52
CA TYR A 353 -11.31 4.42 -4.67
C TYR A 353 -12.77 4.05 -4.93
N MET A 354 -13.61 3.97 -3.89
CA MET A 354 -15.03 3.64 -4.08
C MET A 354 -15.83 4.74 -4.81
N THR A 355 -15.31 5.97 -4.87
CA THR A 355 -15.93 7.03 -5.71
C THR A 355 -15.80 6.74 -7.21
N TYR A 356 -14.86 5.85 -7.59
CA TYR A 356 -14.61 5.40 -8.96
C TYR A 356 -15.26 4.04 -9.27
N ALA A 357 -16.11 3.53 -8.38
CA ALA A 357 -16.87 2.31 -8.64
C ALA A 357 -17.79 2.51 -9.86
N SER A 358 -17.83 1.52 -10.74
CA SER A 358 -18.78 1.48 -11.86
C SER A 358 -20.21 1.16 -11.38
N GLY A 359 -21.13 0.82 -12.29
CA GLY A 359 -22.43 0.28 -11.89
C GLY A 359 -22.34 -1.01 -11.06
N ALA A 360 -21.22 -1.73 -11.10
CA ALA A 360 -20.88 -2.82 -10.17
C ALA A 360 -20.37 -2.28 -8.83
N LYS A 361 -21.30 -1.81 -7.98
CA LYS A 361 -20.97 -1.15 -6.70
C LYS A 361 -20.25 -2.03 -5.67
N ASN A 362 -20.23 -3.35 -5.83
CA ASN A 362 -19.49 -4.25 -4.95
C ASN A 362 -18.11 -4.65 -5.51
N ASP A 363 -17.74 -4.19 -6.71
CA ASP A 363 -16.46 -4.48 -7.36
C ASP A 363 -15.36 -3.53 -6.88
N MET A 364 -14.77 -3.83 -5.72
CA MET A 364 -13.75 -2.97 -5.09
C MET A 364 -12.45 -2.91 -5.89
N TYR A 365 -12.03 -4.03 -6.49
CA TYR A 365 -10.82 -4.07 -7.31
C TYR A 365 -11.02 -3.37 -8.65
N GLY A 366 -12.23 -3.42 -9.23
CA GLY A 366 -12.60 -2.57 -10.36
C GLY A 366 -12.67 -1.09 -10.02
N ALA A 367 -13.15 -0.74 -8.82
CA ALA A 367 -13.13 0.64 -8.32
C ALA A 367 -11.69 1.15 -8.15
N LEU A 368 -10.80 0.36 -7.55
CA LEU A 368 -9.37 0.66 -7.48
C LEU A 368 -8.73 0.79 -8.87
N PHE A 369 -9.00 -0.14 -9.78
CA PHE A 369 -8.52 -0.08 -11.16
C PHE A 369 -8.90 1.24 -11.83
N ASN A 370 -10.15 1.68 -11.69
CA ASN A 370 -10.62 2.95 -12.23
C ASN A 370 -9.97 4.17 -11.58
N LEU A 371 -9.80 4.16 -10.25
CA LEU A 371 -9.04 5.21 -9.55
C LEU A 371 -7.61 5.32 -10.12
N LEU A 372 -6.91 4.18 -10.21
CA LEU A 372 -5.53 4.14 -10.70
C LEU A 372 -5.41 4.66 -12.11
N ARG A 373 -6.36 4.33 -12.99
CA ARG A 373 -6.39 4.86 -14.36
C ARG A 373 -6.37 6.38 -14.38
N VAL A 374 -7.22 7.00 -13.56
CA VAL A 374 -7.31 8.47 -13.46
C VAL A 374 -6.05 9.04 -12.83
N ARG A 375 -5.63 8.52 -11.68
CA ARG A 375 -4.47 9.05 -10.94
C ARG A 375 -3.15 8.89 -11.70
N ILE A 376 -2.92 7.76 -12.37
CA ILE A 376 -1.72 7.56 -13.19
C ILE A 376 -1.77 8.46 -14.43
N ALA A 377 -2.94 8.68 -15.04
CA ALA A 377 -3.08 9.61 -16.16
C ALA A 377 -2.75 11.05 -15.72
N GLU A 378 -3.34 11.52 -14.62
CA GLU A 378 -3.03 12.82 -14.01
C GLU A 378 -1.53 12.96 -13.72
N PHE A 379 -0.90 11.92 -13.17
CA PHE A 379 0.54 11.88 -12.95
C PHE A 379 1.33 12.00 -14.26
N CYS A 380 0.97 11.26 -15.31
CA CYS A 380 1.64 11.33 -16.61
C CYS A 380 1.49 12.71 -17.26
N ASP A 381 0.30 13.30 -17.20
CA ASP A 381 0.02 14.64 -17.71
C ASP A 381 0.81 15.70 -16.94
N ARG A 382 0.86 15.56 -15.62
CA ARG A 382 1.65 16.42 -14.74
C ARG A 382 3.13 16.36 -15.06
N LEU A 383 3.68 15.17 -15.27
CA LEU A 383 5.07 14.99 -15.68
C LEU A 383 5.38 15.76 -16.96
N LYS A 384 4.45 15.84 -17.92
CA LYS A 384 4.63 16.56 -19.18
C LYS A 384 4.48 18.07 -19.04
N ALA A 385 3.54 18.50 -18.21
CA ALA A 385 3.19 19.91 -18.05
C ALA A 385 4.18 20.68 -17.15
N CYS A 386 4.82 20.01 -16.19
CA CYS A 386 5.64 20.64 -15.15
C CYS A 386 7.12 20.24 -15.23
N ASN A 387 8.00 21.11 -14.73
CA ASN A 387 9.44 20.83 -14.63
C ASN A 387 9.72 19.91 -13.42
N ILE A 388 9.56 18.61 -13.63
CA ILE A 388 9.75 17.59 -12.58
C ILE A 388 11.00 16.77 -12.88
N ASN A 389 11.89 16.68 -11.89
CA ASN A 389 13.16 15.96 -11.98
C ASN A 389 13.24 14.91 -10.88
N PHE A 390 13.64 13.69 -11.24
CA PHE A 390 13.76 12.59 -10.30
C PHE A 390 15.21 12.24 -10.04
N GLN A 391 15.55 11.92 -8.78
CA GLN A 391 16.78 11.20 -8.44
C GLN A 391 16.44 9.97 -7.61
N MET A 392 16.99 8.82 -8.00
CA MET A 392 16.68 7.54 -7.38
C MET A 392 17.93 6.81 -6.93
N PHE A 393 17.84 6.20 -5.75
CA PHE A 393 18.91 5.44 -5.11
C PHE A 393 18.37 4.12 -4.54
N ALA A 394 19.20 3.08 -4.55
CA ALA A 394 18.94 1.83 -3.86
C ALA A 394 19.92 1.65 -2.69
N THR A 395 19.77 2.41 -1.60
CA THR A 395 20.70 2.38 -0.47
C THR A 395 20.01 2.45 0.89
N ASN A 396 20.75 2.13 1.95
CA ASN A 396 20.28 2.36 3.31
C ASN A 396 20.01 3.86 3.51
N ALA A 397 18.85 4.23 4.05
CA ALA A 397 18.43 5.62 4.20
C ALA A 397 19.45 6.48 4.97
N ILE A 398 20.15 5.94 5.97
CA ILE A 398 21.18 6.68 6.74
C ILE A 398 22.47 6.94 5.93
N GLU A 399 22.69 6.21 4.84
CA GLU A 399 23.83 6.36 3.95
C GLU A 399 23.53 7.34 2.80
N LEU A 400 22.24 7.62 2.54
CA LEU A 400 21.77 8.51 1.49
C LEU A 400 22.44 9.90 1.49
N PRO A 401 22.67 10.59 2.63
CA PRO A 401 23.32 11.90 2.64
C PRO A 401 24.73 11.89 2.03
N ARG A 402 25.43 10.75 2.00
CA ARG A 402 26.75 10.64 1.37
C ARG A 402 26.68 10.71 -0.16
N HIS A 403 25.51 10.42 -0.73
CA HIS A 403 25.27 10.37 -2.17
C HIS A 403 24.56 11.61 -2.70
N ILE A 404 23.97 12.42 -1.82
CA ILE A 404 23.24 13.64 -2.14
C ILE A 404 24.00 14.82 -1.55
N LYS A 405 24.56 15.69 -2.40
CA LYS A 405 25.25 16.91 -1.98
C LYS A 405 24.39 18.13 -2.25
N ASP A 406 24.38 19.06 -1.30
CA ASP A 406 23.85 20.42 -1.45
C ASP A 406 22.34 20.53 -1.74
N ILE A 407 21.55 19.52 -1.35
CA ILE A 407 20.08 19.56 -1.47
C ILE A 407 19.47 19.74 -0.07
N GLN A 408 18.60 20.75 0.06
CA GLN A 408 17.71 20.90 1.19
C GLN A 408 16.26 20.69 0.74
N PHE A 409 15.48 19.98 1.57
CA PHE A 409 14.14 19.52 1.23
C PHE A 409 13.06 20.34 1.93
N ASP A 410 11.96 20.57 1.22
CA ASP A 410 10.71 21.10 1.77
C ASP A 410 9.95 20.00 2.51
N ARG A 411 10.00 18.77 2.02
CA ARG A 411 9.36 17.62 2.64
C ARG A 411 10.29 16.42 2.63
N ILE A 412 10.39 15.76 3.78
CA ILE A 412 11.08 14.47 3.92
C ILE A 412 10.08 13.49 4.52
N GLU A 413 9.71 12.46 3.77
CA GLU A 413 8.90 11.35 4.23
C GLU A 413 9.82 10.16 4.50
N VAL A 414 9.71 9.57 5.69
CA VAL A 414 10.58 8.47 6.13
C VAL A 414 9.81 7.16 6.34
N SER A 415 8.51 7.12 6.04
CA SER A 415 7.65 5.97 6.25
C SER A 415 7.80 5.42 7.68
N ASN A 416 7.76 4.10 7.84
CA ASN A 416 7.86 3.40 9.11
C ASN A 416 9.27 3.03 9.55
N ILE A 417 10.31 3.49 8.84
CA ILE A 417 11.69 3.16 9.22
C ILE A 417 12.12 3.84 10.54
N CYS A 418 11.32 4.79 11.05
CA CYS A 418 11.50 5.41 12.36
C CYS A 418 10.99 4.55 13.54
N ASP A 419 10.22 3.48 13.29
CA ASP A 419 9.89 2.51 14.33
C ASP A 419 11.16 1.85 14.87
N ARG A 420 11.10 1.45 16.14
CA ARG A 420 12.23 0.89 16.90
C ARG A 420 12.81 -0.40 16.30
N GLY A 421 11.98 -1.16 15.58
CA GLY A 421 12.38 -2.38 14.88
C GLY A 421 13.17 -2.15 13.57
N TYR A 422 13.31 -0.91 13.12
CA TYR A 422 14.03 -0.54 11.89
C TYR A 422 15.24 0.36 12.20
N ILE A 423 15.29 1.59 11.67
CA ILE A 423 16.38 2.54 11.91
C ILE A 423 16.19 3.24 13.26
N GLY A 424 14.95 3.57 13.62
CA GLY A 424 14.61 4.26 14.85
C GLY A 424 14.68 5.78 14.74
N ILE A 425 13.84 6.47 15.52
CA ILE A 425 13.63 7.92 15.39
C ILE A 425 14.88 8.76 15.68
N ALA A 426 15.78 8.30 16.57
CA ALA A 426 16.99 9.05 16.92
C ALA A 426 17.92 9.21 15.70
N ASP A 427 18.23 8.08 15.03
CA ASP A 427 19.11 8.05 13.86
C ASP A 427 18.44 8.76 12.66
N ILE A 428 17.11 8.69 12.55
CA ILE A 428 16.35 9.42 11.52
C ILE A 428 16.47 10.94 11.71
N LEU A 429 16.27 11.44 12.92
CA LEU A 429 16.38 12.87 13.19
C LEU A 429 17.82 13.37 13.00
N ALA A 430 18.82 12.59 13.41
CA ALA A 430 20.23 12.91 13.21
C ALA A 430 20.60 12.97 11.71
N THR A 431 20.09 12.03 10.92
CA THR A 431 20.37 11.94 9.48
C THR A 431 19.68 13.04 8.69
N PHE A 432 18.38 13.24 8.90
CA PHE A 432 17.54 14.02 7.98
C PHE A 432 17.26 15.45 8.46
N SER A 433 17.43 15.78 9.75
CA SER A 433 17.32 17.17 10.20
C SER A 433 18.23 18.12 9.41
N PRO A 434 19.53 17.84 9.19
CA PRO A 434 20.41 18.73 8.43
C PRO A 434 19.96 18.97 6.98
N MET A 435 19.24 18.01 6.40
CA MET A 435 18.75 18.04 5.02
C MET A 435 17.41 18.77 4.89
N LEU A 436 16.71 19.05 5.99
CA LEU A 436 15.46 19.84 5.93
C LEU A 436 15.77 21.34 5.78
N LYS A 437 15.03 22.02 4.91
CA LYS A 437 15.12 23.48 4.75
C LYS A 437 14.91 24.20 6.09
N PRO A 438 15.69 25.27 6.39
CA PRO A 438 15.43 26.10 7.55
C PRO A 438 14.12 26.89 7.37
N LYS A 439 13.49 27.27 8.49
CA LYS A 439 12.26 28.09 8.51
C LYS A 439 12.37 29.40 7.71
N THR A 440 13.58 29.97 7.61
CA THR A 440 13.85 31.17 6.81
C THR A 440 13.75 30.96 5.30
N LYS A 441 13.83 29.71 4.82
CA LYS A 441 13.65 29.35 3.41
C LYS A 441 12.25 28.80 3.12
N ASN A 442 11.73 27.97 4.02
CA ASN A 442 10.36 27.49 3.97
C ASN A 442 9.86 27.24 5.42
N PRO A 443 8.90 28.03 5.93
CA PRO A 443 8.38 27.85 7.29
C PRO A 443 7.54 26.58 7.46
N TYR A 444 7.12 25.95 6.35
CA TYR A 444 6.33 24.72 6.32
C TYR A 444 7.19 23.46 6.13
N ALA A 445 8.51 23.60 6.03
CA ALA A 445 9.41 22.48 5.83
C ALA A 445 9.21 21.42 6.94
N THR A 446 8.93 20.17 6.54
CA THR A 446 8.47 19.12 7.45
C THR A 446 9.17 17.78 7.19
N ILE A 447 9.59 17.08 8.27
CA ILE A 447 9.85 15.63 8.23
C ILE A 447 8.59 14.92 8.71
N LEU A 448 8.05 14.02 7.89
CA LEU A 448 6.90 13.19 8.20
C LEU A 448 7.34 11.77 8.52
N ALA A 449 7.02 11.31 9.73
CA ALA A 449 7.31 9.98 10.24
C ALA A 449 6.01 9.23 10.53
N LEU A 450 5.98 7.94 10.20
CA LEU A 450 4.86 7.03 10.47
C LEU A 450 5.32 5.96 11.47
N PHE A 451 4.62 5.79 12.58
CA PHE A 451 4.83 4.69 13.50
C PHE A 451 3.71 3.67 13.34
N LEU A 452 4.04 2.50 12.81
CA LEU A 452 3.11 1.38 12.67
C LEU A 452 3.16 0.45 13.88
N ASN A 453 4.33 0.33 14.50
CA ASN A 453 4.58 -0.70 15.52
C ASN A 453 4.57 -0.13 16.95
N ALA A 454 4.90 1.16 17.11
CA ALA A 454 5.07 1.81 18.42
C ALA A 454 3.96 1.49 19.45
N VAL A 455 2.68 1.63 19.08
CA VAL A 455 1.56 1.39 20.00
C VAL A 455 1.48 -0.08 20.42
N ARG A 456 1.54 -1.00 19.46
CA ARG A 456 1.40 -2.44 19.73
C ARG A 456 2.60 -3.03 20.47
N GLU A 457 3.79 -2.46 20.27
CA GLU A 457 4.96 -2.82 21.07
C GLU A 457 4.71 -2.54 22.55
N GLU A 458 4.38 -1.30 22.91
CA GLU A 458 4.17 -0.90 24.31
C GLU A 458 2.97 -1.62 24.94
N GLU A 459 1.88 -1.79 24.19
CA GLU A 459 0.72 -2.55 24.65
C GLU A 459 1.06 -4.01 25.01
N ARG A 460 1.86 -4.69 24.17
CA ARG A 460 2.29 -6.07 24.46
C ARG A 460 3.24 -6.15 25.64
N TYR A 461 4.13 -5.16 25.82
CA TYR A 461 5.02 -5.11 26.97
C TYR A 461 4.24 -5.06 28.29
N ASP A 462 3.16 -4.27 28.34
CA ASP A 462 2.28 -4.18 29.51
C ASP A 462 1.46 -5.46 29.72
N LEU A 463 0.86 -6.03 28.66
CA LEU A 463 0.04 -7.25 28.77
C LEU A 463 0.87 -8.46 29.23
N ASN A 464 2.15 -8.54 28.85
CA ASN A 464 3.04 -9.59 29.36
C ASN A 464 3.44 -9.36 30.83
N ALA A 465 3.29 -8.14 31.36
CA ALA A 465 3.53 -7.82 32.75
C ALA A 465 2.29 -8.06 33.64
N GLU A 466 1.08 -8.08 33.08
CA GLU A 466 -0.19 -8.25 33.80
C GLU A 466 -0.99 -9.47 33.31
N LEU A 467 -0.93 -10.59 34.04
CA LEU A 467 -1.75 -11.78 33.80
C LEU A 467 -3.16 -11.61 34.39
N ALA A 468 -4.14 -11.06 33.64
CA ALA A 468 -5.60 -11.30 33.79
C ALA A 468 -6.40 -10.39 32.83
N ALA A 469 -7.68 -10.72 32.58
CA ALA A 469 -8.65 -9.82 31.96
C ALA A 469 -8.75 -8.52 32.77
N THR A 470 -8.06 -7.48 32.32
CA THR A 470 -7.98 -6.18 32.99
C THR A 470 -9.25 -5.36 32.75
N PRO A 471 -9.57 -4.37 33.60
CA PRO A 471 -10.60 -3.35 33.34
C PRO A 471 -10.45 -2.64 31.96
N TYR A 472 -9.25 -2.70 31.38
CA TYR A 472 -8.93 -2.20 30.06
C TYR A 472 -9.64 -2.97 28.93
N GLU A 473 -9.64 -4.31 28.98
CA GLU A 473 -10.34 -5.14 27.98
C GLU A 473 -11.86 -4.95 28.04
N LEU A 474 -12.42 -4.81 29.24
CA LEU A 474 -13.85 -4.51 29.41
C LEU A 474 -14.24 -3.17 28.77
N ARG A 475 -13.39 -2.14 28.88
CA ARG A 475 -13.64 -0.82 28.28
C ARG A 475 -13.73 -0.91 26.75
N ARG A 476 -12.85 -1.67 26.10
CA ARG A 476 -12.87 -1.89 24.65
C ARG A 476 -14.18 -2.52 24.19
N ILE A 477 -14.61 -3.55 24.92
CA ILE A 477 -15.86 -4.26 24.63
C ILE A 477 -17.06 -3.34 24.84
N GLU A 478 -17.04 -2.50 25.88
CA GLU A 478 -18.09 -1.49 26.11
C GLU A 478 -18.16 -0.45 24.99
N GLN A 479 -17.02 0.07 24.53
CA GLN A 479 -16.97 1.01 23.40
C GLN A 479 -17.48 0.37 22.11
N LEU A 480 -17.10 -0.89 21.84
CA LEU A 480 -17.52 -1.63 20.66
C LEU A 480 -19.05 -1.72 20.52
N ARG A 481 -19.80 -1.78 21.63
CA ARG A 481 -21.28 -1.82 21.61
C ARG A 481 -21.93 -0.60 20.96
N SER A 482 -21.22 0.51 20.85
CA SER A 482 -21.73 1.71 20.15
C SER A 482 -21.72 1.52 18.62
N TYR A 483 -20.85 0.64 18.11
CA TYR A 483 -20.60 0.48 16.67
C TYR A 483 -21.03 -0.90 16.13
N MET A 484 -21.13 -1.90 17.00
CA MET A 484 -21.52 -3.27 16.66
C MET A 484 -22.62 -3.77 17.60
N ASP A 485 -23.65 -4.39 17.03
CA ASP A 485 -24.74 -4.99 17.80
C ASP A 485 -24.28 -6.33 18.38
N LEU A 486 -23.87 -6.32 19.64
CA LEU A 486 -23.45 -7.52 20.37
C LEU A 486 -24.66 -8.15 21.07
N SER A 487 -24.92 -9.43 20.79
CA SER A 487 -25.91 -10.19 21.58
C SER A 487 -25.46 -10.29 23.04
N PRO A 488 -26.39 -10.39 24.02
CA PRO A 488 -26.02 -10.57 25.43
C PRO A 488 -25.06 -11.74 25.67
N ALA A 489 -25.24 -12.85 24.94
CA ALA A 489 -24.37 -14.02 25.03
C ALA A 489 -22.95 -13.74 24.55
N VAL A 490 -22.79 -13.02 23.43
CA VAL A 490 -21.46 -12.62 22.93
C VAL A 490 -20.78 -11.66 23.91
N PHE A 491 -21.51 -10.67 24.41
CA PHE A 491 -20.98 -9.71 25.38
C PHE A 491 -20.52 -10.37 26.68
N ASP A 492 -21.31 -11.31 27.22
CA ASP A 492 -20.95 -12.05 28.43
C ASP A 492 -19.66 -12.86 28.23
N VAL A 493 -19.53 -13.55 27.09
CA VAL A 493 -18.32 -14.32 26.74
C VAL A 493 -17.10 -13.42 26.68
N LEU A 494 -17.19 -12.29 25.98
CA LEU A 494 -16.07 -11.33 25.85
C LEU A 494 -15.70 -10.70 27.21
N SER A 495 -16.71 -10.46 28.06
CA SER A 495 -16.51 -9.86 29.39
C SER A 495 -16.02 -10.84 30.45
N GLY A 496 -15.71 -12.09 30.08
CA GLY A 496 -15.28 -13.14 31.01
C GLY A 496 -16.38 -13.59 31.98
N LYS A 497 -17.66 -13.29 31.69
CA LYS A 497 -18.79 -13.75 32.52
C LYS A 497 -19.14 -15.19 32.14
N HIS A 498 -19.09 -16.08 33.13
CA HIS A 498 -19.59 -17.44 32.96
C HIS A 498 -21.13 -17.44 33.02
N SER A 499 -21.80 -17.46 31.86
CA SER A 499 -23.25 -17.58 31.78
C SER A 499 -23.70 -18.90 31.15
N SER A 500 -24.86 -19.39 31.58
CA SER A 500 -25.53 -20.56 31.00
C SER A 500 -25.93 -20.38 29.53
N ALA A 501 -25.84 -19.15 28.99
CA ALA A 501 -26.13 -18.79 27.60
C ALA A 501 -25.01 -19.21 26.61
N MET A 502 -23.85 -19.70 27.10
CA MET A 502 -22.74 -20.15 26.24
C MET A 502 -23.12 -21.25 25.23
N ARG A 503 -24.19 -22.03 25.47
CA ARG A 503 -24.57 -23.13 24.56
C ARG A 503 -25.10 -22.67 23.19
N ASN A 504 -25.55 -21.42 23.07
CA ASN A 504 -26.16 -20.87 21.85
C ASN A 504 -25.42 -19.65 21.30
N VAL A 505 -24.17 -19.42 21.72
CA VAL A 505 -23.38 -18.27 21.24
C VAL A 505 -22.83 -18.53 19.84
N SER A 506 -22.98 -17.56 18.94
CA SER A 506 -22.30 -17.58 17.65
C SER A 506 -20.81 -17.34 17.85
N MET A 507 -20.00 -18.39 17.67
CA MET A 507 -18.54 -18.26 17.77
C MET A 507 -17.97 -17.35 16.67
N ALA A 508 -18.68 -17.24 15.53
CA ALA A 508 -18.31 -16.30 14.47
C ALA A 508 -18.44 -14.85 14.95
N ASP A 509 -19.52 -14.54 15.67
CA ASP A 509 -19.75 -13.20 16.23
C ASP A 509 -18.78 -12.88 17.35
N VAL A 510 -18.45 -13.86 18.22
CA VAL A 510 -17.41 -13.69 19.26
C VAL A 510 -16.06 -13.38 18.63
N GLN A 511 -15.67 -14.12 17.59
CA GLN A 511 -14.41 -13.92 16.89
C GLN A 511 -14.34 -12.55 16.21
N LEU A 512 -15.40 -12.16 15.50
CA LEU A 512 -15.48 -10.86 14.85
C LEU A 512 -15.43 -9.71 15.86
N ALA A 513 -16.16 -9.84 16.98
CA ALA A 513 -16.17 -8.84 18.03
C ALA A 513 -14.81 -8.71 18.74
N ASN A 514 -14.07 -9.81 18.94
CA ASN A 514 -12.70 -9.76 19.45
C ASN A 514 -11.78 -8.96 18.52
N VAL A 515 -11.80 -9.24 17.20
CA VAL A 515 -11.01 -8.49 16.21
C VAL A 515 -11.42 -7.02 16.17
N ALA A 516 -12.71 -6.73 16.30
CA ALA A 516 -13.23 -5.38 16.30
C ALA A 516 -12.83 -4.60 17.58
N ALA A 517 -12.71 -5.27 18.73
CA ALA A 517 -12.28 -4.66 19.99
C ALA A 517 -10.83 -4.13 19.93
N ASP A 518 -9.97 -4.73 19.10
CA ASP A 518 -8.58 -4.30 18.89
C ASP A 518 -8.46 -2.87 18.33
N MET A 519 -9.54 -2.32 17.76
CA MET A 519 -9.61 -0.94 17.24
C MET A 519 -9.84 0.12 18.34
N PHE A 520 -10.08 -0.29 19.58
CA PHE A 520 -10.45 0.59 20.71
C PHE A 520 -9.38 0.65 21.80
N GLY A 521 -8.11 0.45 21.45
CA GLY A 521 -7.01 0.61 22.42
C GLY A 521 -6.81 2.04 22.89
N ASP A 522 -6.18 2.20 24.05
CA ASP A 522 -5.70 3.50 24.54
C ASP A 522 -4.41 3.89 23.80
N PHE A 523 -4.55 4.13 22.51
CA PHE A 523 -3.44 4.38 21.59
C PHE A 523 -2.63 5.62 21.98
N ASP A 524 -3.25 6.61 22.63
CA ASP A 524 -2.54 7.79 23.12
C ASP A 524 -1.64 7.43 24.31
N LEU A 525 -2.14 6.70 25.31
CA LEU A 525 -1.33 6.21 26.43
C LEU A 525 -0.10 5.43 25.95
N TYR A 526 -0.29 4.46 25.07
CA TYR A 526 0.82 3.62 24.59
C TYR A 526 1.79 4.39 23.71
N PHE A 527 1.31 5.33 22.89
CA PHE A 527 2.21 6.17 22.12
C PHE A 527 2.98 7.18 22.99
N GLU A 528 2.39 7.67 24.07
CA GLU A 528 3.07 8.50 25.07
C GLU A 528 4.17 7.71 25.78
N LYS A 529 3.89 6.46 26.19
CA LYS A 529 4.90 5.53 26.73
C LYS A 529 6.05 5.34 25.75
N PHE A 530 5.74 4.99 24.50
CA PHE A 530 6.75 4.88 23.44
C PHE A 530 7.55 6.18 23.31
N SER A 531 6.87 7.32 23.24
CA SER A 531 7.49 8.64 23.05
C SER A 531 8.38 9.07 24.23
N SER A 532 8.18 8.51 25.43
CA SER A 532 9.05 8.75 26.58
C SER A 532 10.43 8.06 26.43
N LYS A 533 10.48 6.95 25.70
CA LYS A 533 11.69 6.15 25.43
C LYS A 533 11.60 5.46 24.05
N PRO A 534 11.65 6.23 22.96
CA PRO A 534 11.39 5.70 21.62
C PRO A 534 12.57 4.91 21.07
N ASP A 535 13.78 5.13 21.61
CA ASP A 535 15.00 4.44 21.22
C ASP A 535 15.49 3.52 22.37
N LYS A 536 15.93 2.30 22.02
CA LYS A 536 16.47 1.33 22.99
C LYS A 536 17.92 1.62 23.39
N ARG A 537 18.68 2.28 22.50
CA ARG A 537 20.12 2.56 22.60
C ARG A 537 20.40 3.96 23.12
N GLN A 538 19.52 4.92 22.82
CA GLN A 538 19.67 6.32 23.25
C GLN A 538 18.64 6.68 24.33
N ALA A 539 19.11 7.32 25.41
CA ALA A 539 18.24 7.82 26.47
C ALA A 539 17.55 9.13 26.04
N GLY A 540 16.31 9.30 26.46
CA GLY A 540 15.54 10.53 26.27
C GLY A 540 14.24 10.31 25.52
N SER A 541 13.30 11.22 25.76
CA SER A 541 12.02 11.29 25.04
C SER A 541 12.21 11.73 23.59
N MET A 542 11.22 11.45 22.75
CA MET A 542 11.16 11.88 21.35
C MET A 542 11.37 13.40 21.21
N ASN A 543 10.81 14.19 22.13
CA ASN A 543 11.01 15.65 22.14
C ASN A 543 12.45 16.04 22.46
N GLN A 544 13.12 15.33 23.37
CA GLN A 544 14.54 15.58 23.65
C GLN A 544 15.41 15.20 22.45
N LEU A 545 15.16 14.04 21.82
CA LEU A 545 15.85 13.60 20.60
C LEU A 545 15.64 14.57 19.42
N ALA A 546 14.45 15.15 19.28
CA ALA A 546 14.19 16.20 18.30
C ALA A 546 15.02 17.46 18.62
N ARG A 547 14.99 17.95 19.87
CA ARG A 547 15.67 19.18 20.28
C ARG A 547 17.19 19.12 20.09
N ILE A 548 17.84 18.01 20.44
CA ILE A 548 19.29 17.86 20.24
C ILE A 548 19.68 17.91 18.76
N ASN A 549 18.74 17.60 17.86
CA ASN A 549 18.91 17.69 16.41
C ASN A 549 18.36 19.01 15.82
N GLY A 550 18.06 20.01 16.65
CA GLY A 550 17.54 21.32 16.21
C GLY A 550 16.11 21.25 15.67
N MET A 551 15.34 20.24 16.08
CA MET A 551 13.97 19.99 15.63
C MET A 551 12.98 20.07 16.79
N GLN A 552 11.70 20.17 16.47
CA GLN A 552 10.58 20.01 17.38
C GLN A 552 9.42 19.29 16.69
N VAL A 553 8.59 18.59 17.46
CA VAL A 553 7.32 18.05 16.96
C VAL A 553 6.37 19.22 16.71
N LYS A 554 5.70 19.24 15.56
CA LYS A 554 4.72 20.28 15.24
C LYS A 554 3.54 20.21 16.20
N ALA A 555 3.16 21.37 16.74
CA ALA A 555 1.98 21.48 17.60
C ALA A 555 0.70 21.09 16.84
N LYS A 556 0.56 21.57 15.61
CA LYS A 556 -0.54 21.25 14.68
C LYS A 556 0.01 20.51 13.47
N GLN A 557 -0.58 19.36 13.13
CA GLN A 557 -0.28 18.66 11.89
C GLN A 557 -0.98 19.33 10.71
N THR A 558 -0.33 19.29 9.56
CA THR A 558 -0.73 20.02 8.34
C THR A 558 -0.76 19.15 7.10
N ILE A 559 -0.09 17.99 7.12
CA ILE A 559 -0.03 17.04 6.00
C ILE A 559 -1.09 15.96 6.17
N ILE A 560 -1.19 15.38 7.36
CA ILE A 560 -2.14 14.32 7.67
C ILE A 560 -2.61 14.44 9.12
N GLU A 561 -3.74 13.84 9.47
CA GLU A 561 -4.13 13.72 10.87
C GLU A 561 -3.16 12.81 11.63
N ARG A 562 -3.07 13.11 12.93
CA ARG A 562 -2.34 12.36 13.95
C ARG A 562 -2.66 10.86 14.00
N TRP A 563 -3.94 10.51 13.80
CA TRP A 563 -4.49 9.17 13.92
C TRP A 563 -5.57 8.97 12.83
N PRO A 564 -5.18 8.93 11.55
CA PRO A 564 -6.11 9.11 10.44
C PRO A 564 -7.13 7.97 10.30
N TYR A 565 -6.83 6.80 10.85
CA TYR A 565 -7.66 5.59 10.75
C TYR A 565 -8.33 5.20 12.08
N ARG A 566 -8.20 6.04 13.11
CA ARG A 566 -8.80 5.78 14.42
C ARG A 566 -10.32 5.94 14.36
N VAL A 567 -11.05 5.03 15.02
CA VAL A 567 -12.50 5.18 15.23
C VAL A 567 -12.74 6.40 16.11
N LYS A 568 -13.61 7.31 15.66
CA LYS A 568 -13.96 8.56 16.37
C LYS A 568 -15.40 8.51 16.86
N GLU A 569 -15.78 9.40 17.77
CA GLU A 569 -17.15 9.47 18.32
C GLU A 569 -18.21 9.68 17.21
N GLU A 570 -17.86 10.43 16.16
CA GLU A 570 -18.70 10.68 15.01
C GLU A 570 -18.74 9.53 13.98
N THR A 571 -17.96 8.46 14.19
CA THR A 571 -17.93 7.32 13.27
C THR A 571 -19.27 6.58 13.29
N THR A 572 -19.92 6.48 12.14
CA THR A 572 -21.16 5.69 11.99
C THR A 572 -20.89 4.19 12.03
N LYS A 573 -21.92 3.37 12.30
CA LYS A 573 -21.81 1.90 12.24
C LYS A 573 -21.36 1.42 10.85
N GLU A 574 -21.79 2.10 9.79
CA GLU A 574 -21.40 1.81 8.40
C GLU A 574 -19.92 2.12 8.15
N GLN A 575 -19.45 3.29 8.60
CA GLN A 575 -18.02 3.65 8.52
C GLN A 575 -17.15 2.71 9.35
N PHE A 576 -17.59 2.31 10.54
CA PHE A 576 -16.89 1.34 11.36
C PHE A 576 -16.74 -0.02 10.66
N LYS A 577 -17.81 -0.53 10.03
CA LYS A 577 -17.76 -1.76 9.23
C LYS A 577 -16.76 -1.67 8.08
N ILE A 578 -16.62 -0.49 7.47
CA ILE A 578 -15.63 -0.25 6.42
C ILE A 578 -14.22 -0.29 7.02
N LEU A 579 -13.95 0.49 8.09
CA LEU A 579 -12.64 0.51 8.73
C LEU A 579 -12.19 -0.89 9.18
N LEU A 580 -13.09 -1.66 9.78
CA LEU A 580 -12.86 -3.05 10.21
C LEU A 580 -12.55 -3.99 9.03
N SER A 581 -12.96 -3.63 7.82
CA SER A 581 -12.69 -4.40 6.60
C SER A 581 -11.37 -4.03 5.91
N GLU A 582 -10.73 -2.92 6.31
CA GLU A 582 -9.42 -2.49 5.82
C GLU A 582 -8.26 -3.15 6.60
N SER A 583 -7.02 -2.95 6.14
CA SER A 583 -5.80 -3.40 6.81
C SER A 583 -5.37 -2.50 7.97
N THR A 584 -5.86 -1.26 8.02
CA THR A 584 -5.55 -0.31 9.09
C THR A 584 -6.32 -0.66 10.37
N SER A 585 -5.67 -0.51 11.51
CA SER A 585 -6.22 -0.84 12.82
C SER A 585 -6.51 0.39 13.70
N GLY A 586 -6.16 1.59 13.22
CA GLY A 586 -6.42 2.87 13.91
C GLY A 586 -5.31 3.33 14.85
N HIS A 587 -4.26 2.52 15.04
CA HIS A 587 -3.08 2.84 15.85
C HIS A 587 -1.88 3.27 15.02
N GLU A 588 -2.06 3.52 13.72
CA GLU A 588 -1.02 4.06 12.85
C GLU A 588 -0.83 5.54 13.15
N ARG A 589 0.35 5.90 13.66
CA ARG A 589 0.63 7.23 14.20
C ARG A 589 1.53 8.03 13.28
N TYR A 590 1.02 9.12 12.74
CA TYR A 590 1.86 10.10 12.05
C TYR A 590 2.41 11.16 13.01
N VAL A 591 3.66 11.55 12.82
CA VAL A 591 4.32 12.65 13.54
C VAL A 591 5.03 13.55 12.53
N GLU A 592 4.71 14.84 12.58
CA GLU A 592 5.41 15.86 11.80
C GLU A 592 6.45 16.57 12.67
N PHE A 593 7.69 16.66 12.19
CA PHE A 593 8.76 17.42 12.80
C PHE A 593 9.11 18.63 11.94
N GLU A 594 9.40 19.74 12.60
CA GLU A 594 9.87 20.98 11.97
C GLU A 594 11.14 21.48 12.68
N LYS A 595 11.84 22.44 12.05
CA LYS A 595 12.97 23.11 12.71
C LYS A 595 12.49 23.85 13.96
N ALA A 596 13.22 23.67 15.07
CA ALA A 596 12.99 24.44 16.28
C ALA A 596 13.25 25.94 15.99
N GLU A 597 12.50 26.82 16.64
CA GLU A 597 12.83 28.25 16.60
C GLU A 597 14.19 28.47 17.25
N LEU A 598 15.03 29.29 16.62
CA LEU A 598 16.28 29.71 17.24
C LEU A 598 15.91 30.56 18.46
N VAL A 599 15.94 29.96 19.64
CA VAL A 599 15.99 30.75 20.87
C VAL A 599 17.29 31.55 20.76
N SER A 600 17.14 32.88 20.61
CA SER A 600 18.25 33.82 20.69
C SER A 600 19.21 33.37 21.80
N GLN A 601 20.45 33.06 21.44
CA GLN A 601 21.52 32.69 22.38
C GLN A 601 21.88 33.83 23.36
N SER A 602 21.10 34.92 23.42
CA SER A 602 21.29 36.01 24.39
C SER A 602 20.88 35.67 25.83
N ILE A 603 20.22 34.54 26.10
CA ILE A 603 19.76 34.19 27.46
C ILE A 603 20.68 33.17 28.17
N TYR A 604 21.51 32.41 27.44
CA TYR A 604 22.40 31.39 28.05
C TYR A 604 23.75 31.90 28.57
N ARG A 605 24.10 33.19 28.38
CA ARG A 605 25.33 33.79 28.94
C ARG A 605 25.16 34.46 30.31
N ARG A 606 24.05 34.23 31.03
CA ARG A 606 23.84 34.77 32.39
C ARG A 606 23.72 33.73 33.50
N ILE A 607 23.92 32.44 33.22
CA ILE A 607 23.90 31.39 34.26
C ILE A 607 25.00 30.34 34.04
N CYS A 608 26.24 30.78 33.89
CA CYS A 608 27.45 29.99 34.14
C CYS A 608 28.49 30.90 34.77
#